data_AF-A0A524KKR0-F1
#
_entry.id   AF-A0A524KKR0-F1
#
_cell.length_a   1.000
_cell.length_b   1.000
_cell.length_c   1.000
_cell.angle_alpha   90.00
_cell.angle_beta   90.00
_cell.angle_gamma   90.00
#
_symmetry.space_group_name_H-M   'P 1'
#
loop_
_entity.id
_entity.type
_entity.pdbx_description
1 polymer ?
#
loop_
_entity_poly.entity_id
_entity_poly.type
_entity_poly.pdbx_seq_one_letter_code
_entity_poly.pdbx_strand_id
1 'polypeptide(L)'
;MISSIPRDFSDASLGCPQPGTAYAQVITPGFQVLVEADGRRFDVRVAGSTGRICYRRKALAPADEGQASPRKLAEAARDDLASRLGLPPDSVTFTGLRRVKPGEVLPGCGEVCPGDSAPADCGVAVRLYANEHEFDYVAGQSGVRPCPEIASR
;
A
#
# COMPACT_ATOMS: atom_id res chain seq x y z
N MET A 1 12.60 22.84 0.93
CA MET A 1 13.29 22.73 2.25
C MET A 1 14.44 21.74 2.12
N ILE A 2 15.58 21.94 2.78
CA ILE A 2 16.72 21.02 2.74
C ILE A 2 17.23 20.77 4.16
N SER A 3 17.48 19.52 4.52
CA SER A 3 18.12 19.11 5.77
C SER A 3 19.21 18.08 5.49
N SER A 4 20.35 18.14 6.17
CA SER A 4 21.45 17.19 6.01
C SER A 4 22.02 16.77 7.35
N ILE A 5 22.22 15.46 7.53
CA ILE A 5 22.90 14.89 8.70
C ILE A 5 24.14 14.11 8.26
N PRO A 6 25.29 14.24 8.96
CA PRO A 6 26.45 13.40 8.70
C PRO A 6 26.12 11.94 9.03
N ARG A 7 26.63 11.01 8.21
CA ARG A 7 26.39 9.58 8.36
C ARG A 7 27.52 8.75 7.76
N ASP A 8 27.97 7.74 8.50
CA ASP A 8 28.84 6.69 7.98
C ASP A 8 27.99 5.57 7.37
N PHE A 9 28.34 5.17 6.15
CA PHE A 9 27.68 4.10 5.42
C PHE A 9 28.55 2.84 5.45
N SER A 10 27.93 1.67 5.63
CA SER A 10 28.66 0.40 5.77
C SER A 10 29.38 -0.05 4.49
N ASP A 11 28.95 0.47 3.34
CA ASP A 11 29.47 0.08 2.03
C ASP A 11 29.23 1.18 0.97
N ALA A 12 29.83 1.03 -0.22
CA ALA A 12 29.74 1.98 -1.33
C ALA A 12 28.33 2.13 -1.95
N SER A 13 27.34 1.34 -1.52
CA SER A 13 25.92 1.56 -1.85
C SER A 13 25.35 2.81 -1.18
N LEU A 14 26.02 3.32 -0.13
CA LEU A 14 25.52 4.38 0.74
C LEU A 14 24.17 4.02 1.39
N GLY A 15 23.94 2.73 1.65
CA GLY A 15 22.69 2.19 2.19
C GLY A 15 21.54 2.12 1.18
N CYS A 16 21.83 2.28 -0.12
CA CYS A 16 20.83 2.27 -1.20
C CYS A 16 21.28 1.36 -2.35
N PRO A 17 21.38 0.03 -2.12
CA PRO A 17 21.89 -0.90 -3.12
C PRO A 17 20.91 -1.08 -4.28
N GLN A 18 21.46 -1.16 -5.50
CA GLN A 18 20.73 -1.53 -6.70
C GLN A 18 20.85 -3.04 -6.95
N PRO A 19 19.77 -3.71 -7.40
CA PRO A 19 19.82 -5.13 -7.73
C PRO A 19 20.91 -5.44 -8.77
N GLY A 20 21.61 -6.57 -8.59
CA GLY A 20 22.64 -7.03 -9.53
C GLY A 20 23.96 -6.26 -9.47
N THR A 21 24.12 -5.30 -8.55
CA THR A 21 25.36 -4.54 -8.38
C THR A 21 26.12 -5.01 -7.15
N ALA A 22 27.42 -5.30 -7.30
CA ALA A 22 28.32 -5.55 -6.19
C ALA A 22 28.87 -4.22 -5.66
N TYR A 23 28.79 -4.01 -4.34
CA TYR A 23 29.32 -2.82 -3.68
C TYR A 23 30.52 -3.18 -2.79
N ALA A 24 31.54 -2.32 -2.83
CA ALA A 24 32.70 -2.46 -1.96
C ALA A 24 32.30 -2.29 -0.49
N GLN A 25 32.69 -3.25 0.35
CA GLN A 25 32.41 -3.29 1.79
C GLN A 25 33.37 -2.39 2.55
N VAL A 26 33.24 -1.09 2.36
CA VAL A 26 34.08 -0.07 2.99
C VAL A 26 33.21 0.96 3.70
N ILE A 27 33.59 1.29 4.94
CA ILE A 27 32.94 2.37 5.68
C ILE A 27 33.15 3.67 4.93
N THR A 28 32.06 4.21 4.39
CA THR A 28 32.07 5.37 3.53
C THR A 28 31.44 6.54 4.28
N PRO A 29 32.23 7.53 4.75
CA PRO A 29 31.69 8.71 5.40
C PRO A 29 30.95 9.59 4.38
N GLY A 30 29.84 10.17 4.81
CA GLY A 30 29.02 11.00 3.94
C GLY A 30 27.90 11.72 4.66
N PHE A 31 26.87 12.09 3.89
CA PHE A 31 25.70 12.79 4.38
C PHE A 31 24.42 12.12 3.88
N GLN A 32 23.43 12.06 4.76
CA GLN A 32 22.04 11.84 4.38
C GLN A 32 21.36 13.20 4.29
N VAL A 33 20.85 13.54 3.12
CA VAL A 33 20.23 14.82 2.81
C VAL A 33 18.76 14.59 2.46
N LEU A 34 17.84 15.20 3.20
CA LEU A 34 16.43 15.25 2.88
C LEU A 34 16.13 16.55 2.15
N VAL A 35 15.66 16.44 0.90
CA VAL A 35 15.30 17.56 0.04
C VAL A 35 13.79 17.54 -0.17
N GLU A 36 13.12 18.66 0.06
CA GLU A 36 11.72 18.87 -0.28
C GLU A 36 11.62 19.90 -1.41
N ALA A 37 11.09 19.47 -2.55
CA ALA A 37 10.87 20.28 -3.74
C ALA A 37 9.54 19.88 -4.39
N ASP A 38 8.73 20.87 -4.80
CA ASP A 38 7.44 20.65 -5.46
C ASP A 38 6.47 19.75 -4.65
N GLY A 39 6.43 19.93 -3.32
CA GLY A 39 5.62 19.09 -2.42
C GLY A 39 6.11 17.65 -2.26
N ARG A 40 7.25 17.28 -2.87
CA ARG A 40 7.83 15.93 -2.83
C ARG A 40 9.11 15.93 -2.00
N ARG A 41 9.30 14.87 -1.22
CA ARG A 41 10.51 14.65 -0.40
C ARG A 41 11.41 13.60 -1.03
N PHE A 42 12.70 13.90 -1.10
CA PHE A 42 13.76 13.07 -1.65
C PHE A 42 14.81 12.79 -0.57
N ASP A 43 15.16 11.53 -0.38
CA ASP A 43 16.29 11.10 0.45
C ASP A 43 17.51 10.95 -0.47
N VAL A 44 18.53 11.77 -0.26
CA VAL A 44 19.75 11.82 -1.06
C VAL A 44 20.92 11.39 -0.20
N ARG A 45 21.74 10.47 -0.70
CA ARG A 45 22.98 10.03 -0.08
C ARG A 45 24.15 10.65 -0.82
N VAL A 46 25.04 11.30 -0.08
CA VAL A 46 26.20 11.96 -0.65
C VAL A 46 27.46 11.43 0.03
N ALA A 47 28.45 11.04 -0.76
CA ALA A 47 29.79 10.70 -0.28
C ALA A 47 30.82 11.17 -1.31
N GLY A 48 31.82 11.93 -0.86
CA GLY A 48 32.77 12.59 -1.76
C GLY A 48 32.06 13.46 -2.81
N SER A 49 32.38 13.24 -4.09
CA SER A 49 31.72 13.90 -5.23
C SER A 49 30.48 13.16 -5.75
N THR A 50 30.09 12.05 -5.12
CA THR A 50 28.95 11.23 -5.57
C THR A 50 27.72 11.54 -4.75
N GLY A 51 26.63 11.93 -5.42
CA GLY A 51 25.30 12.06 -4.85
C GLY A 51 24.31 11.12 -5.53
N ARG A 52 23.47 10.43 -4.78
CA ARG A 52 22.40 9.56 -5.32
C ARG A 52 21.10 9.71 -4.55
N ILE A 53 19.98 9.70 -5.26
CA ILE A 53 18.66 9.64 -4.64
C ILE A 53 18.44 8.20 -4.17
N CYS A 54 18.30 8.03 -2.86
CA CYS A 54 17.84 6.79 -2.28
C CYS A 54 16.34 6.67 -2.51
N TYR A 55 15.98 5.97 -3.57
CA TYR A 55 14.64 5.41 -3.64
C TYR A 55 14.59 4.34 -2.55
N ARG A 56 14.12 4.71 -1.34
CA ARG A 56 13.44 3.69 -0.54
C ARG A 56 12.42 3.15 -1.51
N ARG A 57 12.58 1.90 -1.96
CA ARG A 57 11.40 1.13 -2.37
C ARG A 57 10.45 1.39 -1.22
N LYS A 58 9.30 2.03 -1.49
CA LYS A 58 8.16 1.88 -0.61
C LYS A 58 8.15 0.39 -0.40
N ALA A 59 8.57 -0.06 0.78
CA ALA A 59 8.67 -1.47 1.02
C ALA A 59 7.27 -1.94 0.66
N LEU A 60 7.16 -2.74 -0.41
CA LEU A 60 6.23 -3.84 -0.30
C LEU A 60 6.78 -4.50 0.96
N ALA A 61 6.13 -4.19 2.08
CA ALA A 61 6.40 -4.88 3.32
C ALA A 61 6.50 -6.36 2.93
N PRO A 62 7.50 -7.11 3.43
CA PRO A 62 7.52 -8.54 3.22
C PRO A 62 6.10 -9.02 3.45
N ALA A 63 5.53 -9.68 2.44
CA ALA A 63 4.18 -10.20 2.52
C ALA A 63 4.11 -10.95 3.83
N ASP A 64 3.40 -10.38 4.79
CA ASP A 64 3.20 -10.98 6.09
C ASP A 64 2.40 -12.25 5.81
N GLU A 65 3.12 -13.37 5.72
CA GLU A 65 2.57 -14.69 5.61
C GLU A 65 1.92 -15.02 6.95
N GLY A 66 0.68 -14.57 7.14
CA GLY A 66 -0.09 -14.99 8.31
C GLY A 66 -1.35 -14.20 8.61
N GLN A 67 -1.39 -12.89 8.32
CA GLN A 67 -2.60 -12.10 8.54
C GLN A 67 -3.24 -11.74 7.19
N ALA A 68 -4.58 -11.81 7.09
CA ALA A 68 -5.32 -11.24 5.96
C ALA A 68 -5.02 -9.74 5.88
N SER A 69 -3.98 -9.37 5.13
CA SER A 69 -3.58 -7.98 5.00
C SER A 69 -4.74 -7.21 4.35
N PRO A 70 -4.99 -5.96 4.76
CA PRO A 70 -6.01 -5.12 4.14
C PRO A 70 -5.93 -5.10 2.61
N ARG A 71 -4.70 -5.21 2.08
CA ARG A 71 -4.40 -5.26 0.67
C ARG A 71 -4.87 -6.55 0.00
N LYS A 72 -4.63 -7.72 0.60
CA LYS A 72 -5.08 -9.02 0.06
C LYS A 72 -6.60 -9.09 0.00
N LEU A 73 -7.27 -8.57 1.02
CA LEU A 73 -8.74 -8.45 1.05
C LEU A 73 -9.25 -7.51 -0.04
N ALA A 74 -8.54 -6.41 -0.30
CA ALA A 74 -8.87 -5.47 -1.36
C ALA A 74 -8.64 -6.07 -2.76
N GLU A 75 -7.55 -6.80 -2.96
CA GLU A 75 -7.27 -7.53 -4.21
C GLU A 75 -8.37 -8.57 -4.49
N ALA A 76 -8.81 -9.32 -3.49
CA ALA A 76 -9.94 -10.23 -3.63
C ALA A 76 -11.26 -9.52 -4.01
N ALA A 77 -11.51 -8.30 -3.50
CA ALA A 77 -12.65 -7.48 -3.92
C ALA A 77 -12.56 -7.04 -5.37
N ARG A 78 -11.36 -6.68 -5.82
CA ARG A 78 -11.08 -6.32 -7.22
C ARG A 78 -11.38 -7.47 -8.16
N ASP A 79 -10.91 -8.67 -7.80
CA ASP A 79 -11.08 -9.88 -8.61
C ASP A 79 -12.57 -10.30 -8.67
N ASP A 80 -13.31 -10.19 -7.57
CA ASP A 80 -14.76 -10.42 -7.56
C ASP A 80 -15.50 -9.42 -8.47
N LEU A 81 -15.24 -8.12 -8.35
CA LEU A 81 -15.87 -7.10 -9.18
C LEU A 81 -15.55 -7.31 -10.67
N ALA A 82 -14.28 -7.57 -10.99
CA ALA A 82 -13.83 -7.84 -12.34
C ALA A 82 -14.56 -9.05 -12.93
N SER A 83 -14.68 -10.12 -12.16
CA SER A 83 -15.40 -11.34 -12.58
C SER A 83 -16.89 -11.08 -12.83
N ARG A 84 -17.56 -10.31 -11.96
CA ARG A 84 -18.98 -9.96 -12.11
C ARG A 84 -19.26 -9.07 -13.32
N LEU A 85 -18.34 -8.17 -13.64
CA LEU A 85 -18.48 -7.25 -14.77
C LEU A 85 -17.92 -7.81 -16.08
N GLY A 86 -17.27 -8.98 -16.06
CA GLY A 86 -16.57 -9.54 -17.21
C GLY A 86 -15.40 -8.67 -17.68
N LEU A 87 -14.75 -7.97 -16.75
CA LEU A 87 -13.63 -7.06 -17.02
C LEU A 87 -12.30 -7.71 -16.60
N PRO A 88 -11.16 -7.30 -17.19
CA PRO A 88 -9.87 -7.63 -16.62
C PRO A 88 -9.68 -6.89 -15.29
N PRO A 89 -9.05 -7.52 -14.27
CA PRO A 89 -8.84 -6.90 -12.96
C PRO A 89 -8.08 -5.58 -13.09
N ASP A 90 -7.16 -5.46 -14.06
CA ASP A 90 -6.38 -4.25 -14.32
C ASP A 90 -7.20 -3.01 -14.65
N SER A 91 -8.41 -3.17 -15.20
CA SER A 91 -9.34 -2.08 -15.49
C SER A 91 -10.10 -1.57 -14.26
N VAL A 92 -10.05 -2.31 -13.14
CA VAL A 92 -10.69 -1.90 -11.87
C VAL A 92 -9.68 -1.10 -11.04
N THR A 93 -10.04 0.12 -10.66
CA THR A 93 -9.17 1.04 -9.92
C THR A 93 -9.55 1.11 -8.44
N PHE A 94 -8.57 1.12 -7.54
CA PHE A 94 -8.80 1.37 -6.12
C PHE A 94 -8.90 2.86 -5.84
N THR A 95 -10.06 3.32 -5.36
CA THR A 95 -10.27 4.71 -4.93
C THR A 95 -10.30 4.85 -3.41
N GLY A 96 -10.53 3.76 -2.67
CA GLY A 96 -10.51 3.77 -1.21
C GLY A 96 -10.24 2.42 -0.57
N LEU A 97 -9.52 2.42 0.56
CA LEU A 97 -9.28 1.25 1.39
C LEU A 97 -9.14 1.70 2.85
N ARG A 98 -10.01 1.18 3.71
CA ARG A 98 -9.97 1.46 5.16
C ARG A 98 -10.48 0.27 5.98
N ARG A 99 -10.11 0.22 7.25
CA ARG A 99 -10.72 -0.74 8.20
C ARG A 99 -12.15 -0.34 8.52
N VAL A 100 -13.00 -1.35 8.66
CA VAL A 100 -14.37 -1.21 9.15
C VAL A 100 -14.32 -1.06 10.67
N LYS A 101 -15.14 -0.17 11.21
CA LYS A 101 -15.30 -0.01 12.66
C LYS A 101 -16.39 -0.95 13.20
N PRO A 102 -16.29 -1.40 14.46
CA PRO A 102 -17.40 -2.11 15.09
C PRO A 102 -18.67 -1.26 15.08
N GLY A 103 -19.81 -1.86 14.72
CA GLY A 103 -21.12 -1.19 14.59
C GLY A 103 -21.23 -0.30 13.36
N GLU A 104 -20.30 -0.39 12.41
CA GLU A 104 -20.35 0.42 11.20
C GLU A 104 -21.37 -0.14 10.20
N VAL A 105 -22.21 0.77 9.70
CA VAL A 105 -23.23 0.50 8.69
C VAL A 105 -22.77 1.05 7.35
N LEU A 106 -22.66 0.18 6.35
CA LEU A 106 -22.34 0.57 4.98
C LEU A 106 -23.60 0.65 4.11
N PRO A 107 -23.70 1.65 3.21
CA PRO A 107 -24.84 1.75 2.29
C PRO A 107 -24.94 0.47 1.44
N GLY A 108 -26.14 -0.11 1.36
CA GLY A 108 -26.40 -1.34 0.60
C GLY A 108 -26.05 -2.67 1.31
N CYS A 109 -25.26 -2.64 2.39
CA CYS A 109 -24.88 -3.84 3.16
C CYS A 109 -25.46 -3.88 4.59
N GLY A 110 -25.95 -2.75 5.11
CA GLY A 110 -26.36 -2.66 6.50
C GLY A 110 -25.14 -2.73 7.43
N GLU A 111 -25.33 -3.29 8.62
CA GLU A 111 -24.22 -3.51 9.57
C GLU A 111 -23.26 -4.58 9.03
N VAL A 112 -21.99 -4.20 8.89
CA VAL A 112 -20.96 -5.06 8.31
C VAL A 112 -19.96 -5.59 9.32
N CYS A 113 -19.91 -5.01 10.51
CA CYS A 113 -19.18 -5.53 11.66
C CYS A 113 -20.03 -5.32 12.92
N PRO A 114 -20.31 -6.37 13.71
CA PRO A 114 -21.06 -6.23 14.95
C PRO A 114 -20.40 -5.24 15.92
N GLY A 115 -21.22 -4.45 16.63
CA GLY A 115 -20.74 -3.45 17.61
C GLY A 115 -19.85 -4.02 18.71
N ASP A 116 -20.12 -5.25 19.14
CA ASP A 116 -19.39 -5.94 20.20
C ASP A 116 -18.08 -6.62 19.71
N SER A 117 -17.76 -6.52 18.41
CA SER A 117 -16.53 -7.12 17.85
C SER A 117 -15.30 -6.26 18.12
N ALA A 118 -14.14 -6.88 18.28
CA ALA A 118 -12.90 -6.11 18.35
C ALA A 118 -12.55 -5.50 16.98
N PRO A 119 -11.92 -4.31 16.92
CA PRO A 119 -11.54 -3.67 15.66
C PRO A 119 -10.59 -4.51 14.78
N ALA A 120 -9.87 -5.45 15.37
CA ALA A 120 -8.97 -6.37 14.66
C ALA A 120 -9.73 -7.48 13.93
N ASP A 121 -10.93 -7.84 14.41
CA ASP A 121 -11.79 -8.86 13.81
C ASP A 121 -12.67 -8.29 12.70
N CYS A 122 -12.88 -6.97 12.70
CA CYS A 122 -13.54 -6.29 11.59
C CYS A 122 -12.68 -6.34 10.32
N GLY A 123 -13.37 -6.54 9.20
CA GLY A 123 -12.76 -6.51 7.87
C GLY A 123 -12.39 -5.11 7.39
N VAL A 124 -12.30 -4.97 6.08
CA VAL A 124 -12.01 -3.71 5.38
C VAL A 124 -13.16 -3.32 4.48
N ALA A 125 -13.39 -2.02 4.39
CA ALA A 125 -14.23 -1.41 3.37
C ALA A 125 -13.32 -0.97 2.23
N VAL A 126 -13.69 -1.40 1.02
CA VAL A 126 -12.93 -1.18 -0.21
C VAL A 126 -13.83 -0.44 -1.19
N ARG A 127 -13.26 0.54 -1.86
CA ARG A 127 -13.97 1.32 -2.86
C ARG A 127 -13.25 1.20 -4.19
N LEU A 128 -13.98 0.71 -5.17
CA LEU A 128 -13.50 0.35 -6.48
C LEU A 128 -14.20 1.20 -7.53
N TYR A 129 -13.49 1.52 -8.59
CA TYR A 129 -14.02 2.26 -9.74
C TYR A 129 -13.81 1.46 -11.01
N ALA A 130 -14.88 1.21 -11.75
CA ALA A 130 -14.88 0.46 -13.00
C ALA A 130 -16.09 0.86 -13.86
N ASN A 131 -15.96 0.85 -15.20
CA ASN A 131 -17.03 1.25 -16.12
C ASN A 131 -17.70 2.58 -15.73
N GLU A 132 -16.90 3.56 -15.33
CA GLU A 132 -17.34 4.89 -14.90
C GLU A 132 -18.18 4.93 -13.60
N HIS A 133 -18.30 3.81 -12.89
CA HIS A 133 -19.12 3.65 -11.69
C HIS A 133 -18.26 3.29 -10.48
N GLU A 134 -18.68 3.78 -9.29
CA GLU A 134 -18.07 3.45 -8.01
C GLU A 134 -18.82 2.31 -7.32
N PHE A 135 -18.08 1.36 -6.77
CA PHE A 135 -18.59 0.19 -6.06
C PHE A 135 -17.95 0.10 -4.69
N ASP A 136 -18.76 0.06 -3.64
CA ASP A 136 -18.31 -0.21 -2.29
C ASP A 136 -18.34 -1.71 -2.03
N TYR A 137 -17.35 -2.21 -1.29
CA TYR A 137 -17.15 -3.62 -0.98
C TYR A 137 -16.79 -3.77 0.49
N VAL A 138 -17.21 -4.88 1.09
CA VAL A 138 -16.68 -5.32 2.38
C VAL A 138 -15.95 -6.65 2.22
N ALA A 139 -14.76 -6.73 2.80
CA ALA A 139 -13.93 -7.91 2.77
C ALA A 139 -13.45 -8.23 4.19
N GLY A 140 -13.69 -9.45 4.67
CA GLY A 140 -13.30 -9.89 6.02
C GLY A 140 -13.02 -11.39 6.06
N GLN A 141 -13.10 -11.99 7.26
CA GLN A 141 -12.88 -13.43 7.43
C GLN A 141 -13.92 -14.28 6.67
N SER A 142 -15.16 -13.78 6.56
CA SER A 142 -16.26 -14.46 5.87
C SER A 142 -16.21 -14.36 4.35
N GLY A 143 -15.15 -13.76 3.78
CA GLY A 143 -15.01 -13.52 2.35
C GLY A 143 -15.29 -12.08 1.95
N VAL A 144 -15.60 -11.88 0.67
CA VAL A 144 -15.75 -10.57 0.05
C VAL A 144 -17.13 -10.44 -0.58
N ARG A 145 -17.80 -9.31 -0.37
CA ARG A 145 -19.10 -9.02 -0.96
C ARG A 145 -19.25 -7.55 -1.35
N PRO A 146 -19.92 -7.25 -2.48
CA PRO A 146 -20.27 -5.88 -2.85
C PRO A 146 -21.39 -5.31 -1.97
N CYS A 147 -21.40 -3.99 -1.87
CA CYS A 147 -22.40 -3.20 -1.16
C CYS A 147 -22.93 -2.12 -2.10
N PRO A 148 -24.15 -2.23 -2.67
CA PRO A 148 -25.14 -3.33 -2.59
C PRO A 148 -24.78 -4.55 -3.47
N GLU A 149 -25.52 -5.66 -3.34
CA GLU A 149 -25.35 -6.86 -4.18
C GLU A 149 -25.43 -6.52 -5.68
N ILE A 150 -24.34 -6.81 -6.40
CA ILE A 150 -24.26 -6.64 -7.85
C ILE A 150 -24.73 -7.96 -8.47
N ALA A 151 -25.83 -7.91 -9.21
CA ALA A 151 -26.30 -9.07 -9.98
C ALA A 151 -25.20 -9.51 -10.95
N SER A 152 -24.67 -10.72 -10.74
CA SER A 152 -23.75 -11.36 -11.68
C SER A 152 -24.50 -11.61 -12.99
N ARG A 153 -23.89 -11.22 -14.12
CA ARG A 153 -24.49 -11.36 -15.45
C ARG A 153 -24.12 -12.69 -16.11
#